data_AF-A0A6M2FBH9-F1
#
_entry.id   AF-A0A6M2FBH9-F1
#
_cell.length_a   1.000
_cell.length_b   1.000
_cell.length_c   1.000
_cell.angle_alpha   90.00
_cell.angle_beta   90.00
_cell.angle_gamma   90.00
#
_symmetry.space_group_name_H-M   'P 1'
#
loop_
_entity.id
_entity.type
_entity.pdbx_description
1 polymer ?
#
loop_
_entity_poly.entity_id
_entity_poly.type
_entity_poly.pdbx_seq_one_letter_code
_entity_poly.pdbx_strand_id
1 'polypeptide(L)'
;MDYDNYDGHRHVVKVAENTPLHDWFKDSLEEDKMEILVNSYHHQGVNRLAQRFVPMAFAPDGLIEGFYDPDAFNPEEGKFIMGLQFHPERMRQDDTDKFDYPGCPTAYQEFVKAVIAYQKKLNSSTASVPRPLKLDQAMEKKRKNIVRSFFLARNIYTTGQRMNPSELQAGAEFLESNTALSLQQENRLKQMGATVRNAGSYIERLRMSEEREDLAKNVMGKMSVEQLSDLLSFYHMMGQICSEVLDRKLNGIVHGIGS
;
A
#
# COMPACT_ATOMS: atom_id res chain seq x y z
N MET A 1 -26.11 3.22 29.22
CA MET A 1 -25.46 4.21 28.35
C MET A 1 -26.34 5.43 28.37
N ASP A 2 -25.75 6.59 28.67
CA ASP A 2 -26.47 7.86 28.63
C ASP A 2 -26.46 8.34 27.18
N TYR A 3 -27.61 8.25 26.52
CA TYR A 3 -27.76 8.62 25.11
C TYR A 3 -27.82 10.13 24.91
N ASP A 4 -28.07 10.90 25.98
CA ASP A 4 -28.19 12.36 25.93
C ASP A 4 -26.82 13.05 25.99
N ASN A 5 -25.77 12.31 26.41
CA ASN A 5 -24.39 12.80 26.48
C ASN A 5 -23.40 11.78 25.89
N TYR A 6 -23.81 11.11 24.81
CA TYR A 6 -22.97 10.14 24.11
C TYR A 6 -21.66 10.77 23.66
N ASP A 7 -21.72 12.02 23.18
CA ASP A 7 -20.60 12.79 22.67
C ASP A 7 -19.76 13.51 23.75
N GLY A 8 -19.96 13.20 25.06
CA GLY A 8 -19.32 13.95 26.15
C GLY A 8 -17.99 13.39 26.66
N HIS A 9 -17.68 12.11 26.42
CA HIS A 9 -16.43 11.55 26.94
C HIS A 9 -15.22 12.16 26.23
N ARG A 10 -14.30 12.70 27.02
CA ARG A 10 -13.05 13.30 26.54
C ARG A 10 -11.87 12.71 27.29
N HIS A 11 -10.76 12.54 26.58
CA HIS A 11 -9.48 12.20 27.17
C HIS A 11 -8.37 13.06 26.57
N VAL A 12 -7.28 13.22 27.31
CA VAL A 12 -6.12 13.98 26.86
C VAL A 12 -5.36 13.16 25.83
N VAL A 13 -4.85 13.80 24.79
CA VAL A 13 -3.86 13.23 23.89
C VAL A 13 -2.68 14.18 23.74
N LYS A 14 -1.48 13.61 23.79
CA LYS A 14 -0.23 14.32 23.55
C LYS A 14 0.10 14.29 22.06
N VAL A 15 0.25 15.47 21.48
CA VAL A 15 0.58 15.66 20.06
C VAL A 15 2.10 15.61 19.88
N ALA A 16 2.57 14.85 18.90
CA ALA A 16 3.98 14.77 18.55
C ALA A 16 4.40 15.96 17.71
N GLU A 17 5.47 16.63 18.11
CA GLU A 17 6.05 17.78 17.39
C GLU A 17 6.48 17.42 15.96
N ASN A 18 6.55 18.44 15.10
CA ASN A 18 6.99 18.30 13.70
C ASN A 18 6.15 17.30 12.88
N THR A 19 4.89 17.12 13.27
CA THR A 19 3.91 16.33 12.52
C THR A 19 2.82 17.23 11.94
N PRO A 20 2.08 16.77 10.91
CA PRO A 20 0.93 17.54 10.40
C PRO A 20 -0.07 17.92 11.50
N LEU A 21 -0.32 17.01 12.45
CA LEU A 21 -1.26 17.26 13.56
C LEU A 21 -0.75 18.38 14.49
N HIS A 22 0.55 18.45 14.76
CA HIS A 22 1.15 19.53 15.52
C HIS A 22 0.91 20.89 14.87
N ASP A 23 1.11 20.99 13.54
CA ASP A 23 0.87 22.23 12.82
C ASP A 23 -0.60 22.66 12.85
N TRP A 24 -1.53 21.69 12.81
CA TRP A 24 -2.97 21.97 12.81
C TRP A 24 -3.48 22.47 14.15
N PHE A 25 -2.94 21.95 15.25
CA PHE A 25 -3.36 22.30 16.60
C PHE A 25 -2.44 23.32 17.27
N LYS A 26 -1.44 23.85 16.57
CA LYS A 26 -0.42 24.75 17.10
C LYS A 26 -0.97 25.88 17.98
N ASP A 27 -2.02 26.55 17.53
CA ASP A 27 -2.63 27.68 18.27
C ASP A 27 -3.42 27.24 19.53
N SER A 28 -3.64 25.94 19.68
CA SER A 28 -4.35 25.31 20.80
C SER A 28 -3.44 24.56 21.76
N LEU A 29 -2.14 24.46 21.45
CA LEU A 29 -1.16 23.75 22.26
C LEU A 29 -0.44 24.72 23.19
N GLU A 30 -0.34 24.36 24.46
CA GLU A 30 0.59 25.02 25.40
C GLU A 30 2.02 24.50 25.11
N GLU A 31 2.99 25.41 24.94
CA GLU A 31 4.39 25.09 24.55
C GLU A 31 5.03 23.99 25.41
N ASP A 32 4.69 23.93 26.70
CA ASP A 32 5.28 22.98 27.65
C ASP A 32 4.58 21.62 27.71
N LYS A 33 3.35 21.49 27.18
CA LYS A 33 2.53 20.27 27.35
C LYS A 33 2.24 19.53 26.06
N MET A 34 2.03 20.25 24.95
CA MET A 34 1.64 19.66 23.66
C MET A 34 0.43 18.72 23.78
N GLU A 35 -0.61 19.13 24.53
CA GLU A 35 -1.79 18.30 24.82
C GLU A 35 -3.09 18.94 24.33
N ILE A 36 -4.03 18.12 23.87
CA ILE A 36 -5.43 18.51 23.56
C ILE A 36 -6.40 17.49 24.15
N LEU A 37 -7.66 17.88 24.41
CA LEU A 37 -8.72 16.96 24.79
C LEU A 37 -9.50 16.52 23.56
N VAL A 38 -9.56 15.22 23.29
CA VAL A 38 -10.31 14.67 22.16
C VAL A 38 -11.41 13.74 22.64
N ASN A 39 -12.37 13.45 21.78
CA ASN A 39 -13.41 12.46 22.05
C ASN A 39 -12.88 11.03 21.86
N SER A 40 -13.53 10.04 22.46
CA SER A 40 -13.11 8.64 22.35
C SER A 40 -14.31 7.70 22.20
N TYR A 41 -14.37 7.02 21.05
CA TYR A 41 -15.41 6.07 20.65
C TYR A 41 -14.83 4.80 20.02
N HIS A 42 -13.96 4.11 20.73
CA HIS A 42 -13.34 2.89 20.19
C HIS A 42 -13.07 1.87 21.29
N HIS A 43 -13.37 0.61 20.99
CA HIS A 43 -13.00 -0.54 21.82
C HIS A 43 -11.75 -1.27 21.30
N GLN A 44 -11.22 -0.80 20.18
CA GLN A 44 -10.02 -1.31 19.54
C GLN A 44 -9.05 -0.15 19.35
N GLY A 45 -7.77 -0.48 19.21
CA GLY A 45 -6.72 0.51 19.05
C GLY A 45 -5.49 -0.11 18.40
N VAL A 46 -4.57 0.73 17.96
CA VAL A 46 -3.33 0.30 17.31
C VAL A 46 -2.41 -0.36 18.34
N ASN A 47 -2.24 -1.67 18.26
CA ASN A 47 -1.27 -2.41 19.08
C ASN A 47 0.17 -2.26 18.53
N ARG A 48 0.35 -2.48 17.21
CA ARG A 48 1.63 -2.33 16.53
C ARG A 48 1.46 -1.57 15.24
N LEU A 49 1.94 -0.33 15.21
CA LEU A 49 1.97 0.49 14.00
C LEU A 49 3.00 -0.07 13.01
N ALA A 50 2.66 -0.07 11.72
CA ALA A 50 3.58 -0.53 10.69
C ALA A 50 4.76 0.47 10.52
N GLN A 51 5.95 -0.04 10.20
CA GLN A 51 7.20 0.74 10.19
C GLN A 51 7.17 1.96 9.25
N ARG A 52 6.33 1.92 8.21
CA ARG A 52 6.19 3.06 7.30
C ARG A 52 5.50 4.27 7.92
N PHE A 53 4.62 4.05 8.89
CA PHE A 53 3.84 5.14 9.47
C PHE A 53 4.56 5.78 10.64
N VAL A 54 4.37 7.08 10.79
CA VAL A 54 4.87 7.87 11.91
C VAL A 54 3.68 8.26 12.79
N PRO A 55 3.73 7.99 14.11
CA PRO A 55 2.67 8.39 15.02
C PRO A 55 2.66 9.92 15.22
N MET A 56 1.47 10.50 15.37
CA MET A 56 1.24 11.94 15.55
C MET A 56 0.60 12.30 16.88
N ALA A 57 -0.08 11.36 17.54
CA ALA A 57 -0.71 11.59 18.83
C ALA A 57 -0.72 10.32 19.68
N PHE A 58 -0.63 10.50 21.00
CA PHE A 58 -0.64 9.42 21.99
C PHE A 58 -1.58 9.74 23.13
N ALA A 59 -2.38 8.77 23.57
CA ALA A 59 -3.08 8.84 24.84
C ALA A 59 -2.09 8.62 26.02
N PRO A 60 -2.47 8.92 27.29
CA PRO A 60 -1.58 8.81 28.45
C PRO A 60 -1.09 7.39 28.73
N ASP A 61 -1.82 6.38 28.25
CA ASP A 61 -1.47 4.96 28.33
C ASP A 61 -0.53 4.50 27.19
N GLY A 62 -0.18 5.40 26.28
CA GLY A 62 0.68 5.15 25.12
C GLY A 62 -0.06 4.67 23.88
N LEU A 63 -1.40 4.58 23.90
CA LEU A 63 -2.18 4.23 22.70
C LEU A 63 -1.98 5.28 21.61
N ILE A 64 -1.73 4.84 20.37
CA ILE A 64 -1.59 5.73 19.23
C ILE A 64 -2.96 6.23 18.80
N GLU A 65 -3.15 7.55 18.88
CA GLU A 65 -4.39 8.26 18.58
C GLU A 65 -4.38 8.92 17.19
N GLY A 66 -3.22 8.96 16.54
CA GLY A 66 -3.08 9.41 15.17
C GLY A 66 -1.76 9.00 14.55
N PHE A 67 -1.73 8.80 13.24
CA PHE A 67 -0.51 8.50 12.47
C PHE A 67 -0.62 9.00 11.02
N TYR A 68 0.51 9.14 10.35
CA TYR A 68 0.57 9.48 8.92
C TYR A 68 1.69 8.74 8.20
N ASP A 69 1.65 8.76 6.86
CA ASP A 69 2.72 8.25 6.00
C ASP A 69 3.57 9.42 5.49
N PRO A 70 4.81 9.61 5.96
CA PRO A 70 5.65 10.72 5.52
C PRO A 70 5.96 10.68 4.02
N ASP A 71 5.99 9.49 3.40
CA ASP A 71 6.26 9.33 1.96
C ASP A 71 5.01 9.60 1.10
N ALA A 72 3.83 9.63 1.72
CA ALA A 72 2.53 9.82 1.06
C ALA A 72 1.66 10.91 1.68
N PHE A 73 2.28 11.87 2.38
CA PHE A 73 1.63 13.05 2.89
C PHE A 73 2.20 14.30 2.21
N ASN A 74 1.56 14.69 1.12
CA ASN A 74 1.78 15.96 0.43
C ASN A 74 0.48 16.38 -0.27
N PRO A 75 -0.38 17.14 0.42
CA PRO A 75 -1.67 17.57 -0.11
C PRO A 75 -1.55 18.35 -1.42
N GLU A 76 -0.49 19.14 -1.63
CA GLU A 76 -0.26 19.89 -2.87
C GLU A 76 0.00 18.98 -4.08
N GLU A 77 0.58 17.80 -3.86
CA GLU A 77 0.84 16.80 -4.90
C GLU A 77 -0.28 15.77 -5.05
N GLY A 78 -1.35 15.91 -4.26
CA GLY A 78 -2.45 14.95 -4.22
C GLY A 78 -2.11 13.64 -3.51
N LYS A 79 -1.19 13.67 -2.54
CA LYS A 79 -0.86 12.54 -1.68
C LYS A 79 -1.40 12.81 -0.27
N PHE A 80 -2.21 11.91 0.25
CA PHE A 80 -2.76 12.06 1.59
C PHE A 80 -3.03 10.69 2.21
N ILE A 81 -2.20 10.30 3.18
CA ILE A 81 -2.42 9.11 4.01
C ILE A 81 -2.18 9.48 5.46
N MET A 82 -3.24 9.40 6.25
CA MET A 82 -3.20 9.50 7.69
C MET A 82 -4.41 8.81 8.31
N GLY A 83 -4.34 8.54 9.60
CA GLY A 83 -5.45 8.05 10.41
C GLY A 83 -5.50 8.79 11.74
N LEU A 84 -6.71 9.06 12.21
CA LEU A 84 -7.00 9.54 13.56
C LEU A 84 -7.94 8.52 14.21
N GLN A 85 -7.72 8.27 15.49
CA GLN A 85 -8.53 7.34 16.27
C GLN A 85 -9.70 8.04 16.95
N PHE A 86 -9.52 9.32 17.34
CA PHE A 86 -10.59 10.22 17.70
C PHE A 86 -11.37 10.74 16.48
N HIS A 87 -12.50 11.38 16.73
CA HIS A 87 -13.51 11.79 15.74
C HIS A 87 -13.63 13.32 15.64
N PRO A 88 -12.76 14.01 14.86
CA PRO A 88 -12.83 15.46 14.73
C PRO A 88 -14.16 15.98 14.15
N GLU A 89 -14.94 15.14 13.45
CA GLU A 89 -16.25 15.49 12.91
C GLU A 89 -17.31 15.67 14.01
N ARG A 90 -17.09 15.05 15.16
CA ARG A 90 -17.95 15.12 16.35
C ARG A 90 -17.42 16.09 17.41
N MET A 91 -16.34 16.80 17.11
CA MET A 91 -15.82 17.89 17.95
C MET A 91 -16.37 19.24 17.47
N ARG A 92 -17.64 19.23 17.06
CA ARG A 92 -18.40 20.36 16.54
C ARG A 92 -19.56 20.62 17.50
N GLN A 93 -19.82 21.88 17.82
CA GLN A 93 -20.91 22.25 18.72
C GLN A 93 -22.26 22.11 18.01
N ASP A 94 -23.26 21.54 18.65
CA ASP A 94 -24.57 21.26 18.02
C ASP A 94 -25.27 22.54 17.53
N ASP A 95 -25.15 23.63 18.31
CA ASP A 95 -25.86 24.90 18.07
C ASP A 95 -25.04 25.91 17.25
N THR A 96 -23.76 25.64 16.99
CA THR A 96 -22.89 26.57 16.25
C THR A 96 -21.99 25.81 15.28
N ASP A 97 -21.74 26.38 14.11
CA ASP A 97 -20.79 25.77 13.15
C ASP A 97 -19.31 25.80 13.63
N LYS A 98 -19.07 26.03 14.93
CA LYS A 98 -17.76 26.09 15.56
C LYS A 98 -17.31 24.70 16.03
N PHE A 99 -16.01 24.46 15.92
CA PHE A 99 -15.35 23.28 16.46
C PHE A 99 -14.75 23.58 17.84
N ASP A 100 -14.52 22.52 18.62
CA ASP A 100 -13.83 22.58 19.92
C ASP A 100 -12.43 23.20 19.77
N TYR A 101 -11.76 22.91 18.66
CA TYR A 101 -10.47 23.50 18.28
C TYR A 101 -10.47 24.03 16.85
N PRO A 102 -9.74 25.12 16.57
CA PRO A 102 -9.56 25.62 15.20
C PRO A 102 -8.86 24.60 14.28
N GLY A 103 -8.10 23.66 14.84
CA GLY A 103 -7.41 22.60 14.09
C GLY A 103 -8.29 21.43 13.64
N CYS A 104 -9.46 21.21 14.27
CA CYS A 104 -10.38 20.13 13.91
C CYS A 104 -10.78 20.12 12.40
N PRO A 105 -11.16 21.25 11.77
CA PRO A 105 -11.51 21.25 10.35
C PRO A 105 -10.32 21.01 9.41
N THR A 106 -9.08 21.24 9.86
CA THR A 106 -7.89 21.21 8.99
C THR A 106 -7.65 19.84 8.36
N ALA A 107 -7.98 18.75 9.06
CA ALA A 107 -7.89 17.39 8.50
C ALA A 107 -8.70 17.23 7.21
N TYR A 108 -9.92 17.78 7.19
CA TYR A 108 -10.80 17.73 6.02
C TYR A 108 -10.35 18.69 4.94
N GLN A 109 -9.86 19.88 5.33
CA GLN A 109 -9.34 20.87 4.38
C GLN A 109 -8.13 20.32 3.62
N GLU A 110 -7.16 19.72 4.32
CA GLU A 110 -5.99 19.10 3.71
C GLU A 110 -6.36 17.86 2.88
N PHE A 111 -7.34 17.07 3.32
CA PHE A 111 -7.86 15.97 2.50
C PHE A 111 -8.50 16.48 1.19
N VAL A 112 -9.38 17.48 1.26
CA VAL A 112 -10.03 18.06 0.07
C VAL A 112 -9.00 18.67 -0.87
N LYS A 113 -8.01 19.38 -0.33
CA LYS A 113 -6.89 19.93 -1.08
C LYS A 113 -6.13 18.84 -1.83
N ALA A 114 -5.82 17.72 -1.16
CA ALA A 114 -5.20 16.57 -1.79
C ALA A 114 -6.08 15.95 -2.90
N VAL A 115 -7.39 15.83 -2.67
CA VAL A 115 -8.33 15.33 -3.69
C VAL A 115 -8.34 16.23 -4.92
N ILE A 116 -8.39 17.55 -4.75
CA ILE A 116 -8.36 18.51 -5.86
C ILE A 116 -7.04 18.43 -6.62
N ALA A 117 -5.90 18.39 -5.93
CA ALA A 117 -4.58 18.24 -6.54
C ALA A 117 -4.47 16.92 -7.31
N TYR A 118 -4.94 15.82 -6.73
CA TYR A 118 -4.96 14.51 -7.36
C TYR A 118 -5.87 14.49 -8.60
N GLN A 119 -7.05 15.09 -8.53
CA GLN A 119 -7.96 15.22 -9.68
C GLN A 119 -7.31 16.03 -10.80
N LYS A 120 -6.67 17.16 -10.49
CA LYS A 120 -5.94 17.97 -11.48
C LYS A 120 -4.83 17.15 -12.12
N LYS A 121 -4.04 16.43 -11.32
CA LYS A 121 -2.98 15.54 -11.81
C LYS A 121 -3.53 14.46 -12.71
N LEU A 122 -4.65 13.82 -12.36
CA LEU A 122 -5.33 12.86 -13.21
C LEU A 122 -5.82 13.52 -14.50
N ASN A 123 -6.42 14.71 -14.46
CA ASN A 123 -6.93 15.38 -15.65
C ASN A 123 -5.82 15.84 -16.60
N SER A 124 -4.71 16.34 -16.05
CA SER A 124 -3.49 16.62 -16.81
C SER A 124 -2.87 15.34 -17.37
N SER A 125 -2.97 14.23 -16.63
CA SER A 125 -2.51 12.91 -17.08
C SER A 125 -3.47 12.23 -18.05
N THR A 126 -4.78 12.53 -18.05
CA THR A 126 -5.78 11.99 -18.99
C THR A 126 -5.81 12.73 -20.31
N ALA A 127 -5.36 13.99 -20.34
CA ALA A 127 -4.91 14.62 -21.58
C ALA A 127 -3.69 13.90 -22.20
N SER A 128 -2.95 13.12 -21.40
CA SER A 128 -1.78 12.33 -21.81
C SER A 128 -1.92 10.82 -21.56
N VAL A 129 -3.13 10.27 -21.34
CA VAL A 129 -3.28 8.82 -21.14
C VAL A 129 -2.90 8.17 -22.47
N PRO A 130 -1.87 7.30 -22.51
CA PRO A 130 -1.68 6.44 -23.66
C PRO A 130 -3.00 5.71 -23.84
N ARG A 131 -3.55 5.76 -25.06
CA ARG A 131 -4.71 4.96 -25.49
C ARG A 131 -4.72 3.61 -24.76
N PRO A 132 -5.89 3.07 -24.36
CA PRO A 132 -5.98 1.76 -23.70
C PRO A 132 -4.97 0.84 -24.34
N LEU A 133 -4.02 0.33 -23.54
CA LEU A 133 -2.89 -0.49 -24.01
C LEU A 133 -3.42 -1.34 -25.16
N LYS A 134 -2.96 -1.08 -26.39
CA LYS A 134 -3.37 -1.87 -27.55
C LYS A 134 -2.79 -3.26 -27.30
N LEU A 135 -3.55 -4.08 -26.58
CA LEU A 135 -3.25 -5.47 -26.38
C LEU A 135 -3.18 -6.06 -27.78
N ASP A 136 -2.05 -6.67 -28.10
CA ASP A 136 -1.98 -7.45 -29.31
C ASP A 136 -3.07 -8.53 -29.29
N GLN A 137 -3.35 -9.11 -30.45
CA GLN A 137 -4.41 -10.11 -30.58
C GLN A 137 -4.21 -11.31 -29.63
N ALA A 138 -2.96 -11.64 -29.27
CA ALA A 138 -2.64 -12.74 -28.37
C ALA A 138 -2.95 -12.40 -26.91
N MET A 139 -2.61 -11.19 -26.47
CA MET A 139 -2.86 -10.68 -25.13
C MET A 139 -4.36 -10.47 -24.87
N GLU A 140 -5.11 -9.99 -25.87
CA GLU A 140 -6.56 -9.87 -25.75
C GLU A 140 -7.25 -11.24 -25.69
N LYS A 141 -6.72 -12.23 -26.42
CA LYS A 141 -7.18 -13.63 -26.32
C LYS A 141 -6.90 -14.21 -24.93
N LYS A 142 -5.72 -13.97 -24.36
CA LYS A 142 -5.39 -14.38 -22.98
C LYS A 142 -6.32 -13.75 -21.95
N ARG A 143 -6.55 -12.43 -22.06
CA ARG A 143 -7.48 -11.70 -21.19
C ARG A 143 -8.89 -12.30 -21.23
N LYS A 144 -9.44 -12.55 -22.43
CA LYS A 144 -10.76 -13.15 -22.59
C LYS A 144 -10.85 -14.56 -21.98
N ASN A 145 -9.80 -15.36 -22.13
CA ASN A 145 -9.74 -16.70 -21.53
C ASN A 145 -9.75 -16.64 -19.99
N ILE A 146 -9.01 -15.71 -19.39
CA ILE A 146 -9.00 -15.50 -17.93
C ILE A 146 -10.37 -15.02 -17.42
N VAL A 147 -10.99 -14.06 -18.11
CA VAL A 147 -12.33 -13.58 -17.72
C VAL A 147 -13.36 -14.70 -17.79
N ARG A 148 -13.30 -15.52 -18.86
CA ARG A 148 -14.18 -16.68 -19.03
C ARG A 148 -13.97 -17.72 -17.93
N SER A 149 -12.73 -18.03 -17.56
CA SER A 149 -12.44 -19.01 -16.50
C SER A 149 -12.98 -18.57 -15.14
N PHE A 150 -12.85 -17.28 -14.77
CA PHE A 150 -13.43 -16.74 -13.54
C PHE A 150 -14.96 -16.76 -13.54
N PHE A 151 -15.57 -16.42 -14.68
CA PHE A 151 -17.03 -16.50 -14.82
C PHE A 151 -17.54 -17.93 -14.61
N LEU A 152 -16.85 -18.92 -15.18
CA LEU A 152 -17.17 -20.34 -14.99
C LEU A 152 -16.97 -20.78 -13.54
N ALA A 153 -15.85 -20.40 -12.91
CA ALA A 153 -15.57 -20.69 -11.50
C ALA A 153 -16.68 -20.15 -10.59
N ARG A 154 -17.11 -18.90 -10.82
CA ARG A 154 -18.23 -18.29 -10.09
C ARG A 154 -19.51 -19.09 -10.26
N ASN A 155 -19.85 -19.49 -11.50
CA ASN A 155 -21.06 -20.25 -11.76
C ASN A 155 -21.03 -21.62 -11.07
N ILE A 156 -19.90 -22.35 -11.12
CA ILE A 156 -19.75 -23.63 -10.39
C ILE A 156 -20.00 -23.43 -8.90
N TYR A 157 -19.43 -22.37 -8.32
CA TYR A 157 -19.60 -22.05 -6.90
C TYR A 157 -21.06 -21.75 -6.54
N THR A 158 -21.78 -20.99 -7.38
CA THR A 158 -23.15 -20.56 -7.09
C THR A 158 -24.21 -21.61 -7.45
N THR A 159 -24.00 -22.42 -8.49
CA THR A 159 -25.01 -23.36 -9.00
C THR A 159 -24.68 -24.82 -8.73
N GLY A 160 -23.47 -25.16 -8.25
CA GLY A 160 -23.04 -26.53 -7.95
C GLY A 160 -22.89 -27.43 -9.19
N GLN A 161 -22.99 -26.88 -10.40
CA GLN A 161 -22.97 -27.63 -11.64
C GLN A 161 -21.53 -28.04 -11.98
N ARG A 162 -21.27 -29.35 -12.14
CA ARG A 162 -19.95 -29.84 -12.56
C ARG A 162 -19.71 -29.53 -14.04
N MET A 163 -18.66 -28.77 -14.33
CA MET A 163 -18.15 -28.50 -15.68
C MET A 163 -16.69 -28.96 -15.81
N ASN A 164 -16.18 -28.98 -17.05
CA ASN A 164 -14.82 -29.47 -17.35
C ASN A 164 -13.73 -28.61 -16.68
N PRO A 165 -12.81 -29.23 -15.89
CA PRO A 165 -11.74 -28.53 -15.17
C PRO A 165 -10.75 -27.76 -16.07
N SER A 166 -10.56 -28.21 -17.31
CA SER A 166 -9.62 -27.62 -18.26
C SER A 166 -9.95 -26.16 -18.62
N GLU A 167 -11.23 -25.75 -18.55
CA GLU A 167 -11.63 -24.36 -18.83
C GLU A 167 -11.32 -23.40 -17.66
N LEU A 168 -11.01 -23.93 -16.48
CA LEU A 168 -10.65 -23.16 -15.28
C LEU A 168 -9.14 -22.88 -15.20
N GLN A 169 -8.33 -23.65 -15.95
CA GLN A 169 -6.88 -23.64 -15.86
C GLN A 169 -6.29 -22.24 -16.07
N ALA A 170 -6.76 -21.48 -17.07
CA ALA A 170 -6.27 -20.12 -17.31
C ALA A 170 -6.53 -19.17 -16.12
N GLY A 171 -7.61 -19.38 -15.36
CA GLY A 171 -7.91 -18.61 -14.15
C GLY A 171 -7.07 -19.05 -12.97
N ALA A 172 -6.87 -20.36 -12.81
CA ALA A 172 -6.00 -20.94 -11.78
C ALA A 172 -4.54 -20.48 -11.97
N GLU A 173 -3.99 -20.62 -13.18
CA GLU A 173 -2.65 -20.13 -13.54
C GLU A 173 -2.51 -18.61 -13.34
N PHE A 174 -3.56 -17.84 -13.62
CA PHE A 174 -3.58 -16.40 -13.34
C PHE A 174 -3.52 -16.09 -11.84
N LEU A 175 -4.19 -16.87 -10.99
CA LEU A 175 -4.10 -16.72 -9.54
C LEU A 175 -2.72 -17.16 -9.03
N GLU A 176 -2.17 -18.27 -9.54
CA GLU A 176 -0.84 -18.76 -9.18
C GLU A 176 0.29 -17.80 -9.60
N SER A 177 0.17 -17.19 -10.78
CA SER A 177 1.14 -16.19 -11.26
C SER A 177 1.08 -14.89 -10.45
N ASN A 178 -0.10 -14.48 -9.97
CA ASN A 178 -0.24 -13.37 -9.01
C ASN A 178 0.17 -13.74 -7.57
N THR A 179 0.43 -15.02 -7.28
CA THR A 179 0.94 -15.45 -5.98
C THR A 179 2.43 -15.13 -5.82
N ALA A 180 3.16 -14.95 -6.94
CA ALA A 180 4.55 -14.52 -6.93
C ALA A 180 4.63 -12.99 -6.80
N LEU A 181 4.76 -12.49 -5.56
CA LEU A 181 5.05 -11.09 -5.32
C LEU A 181 6.45 -10.77 -5.87
N SER A 182 6.57 -9.69 -6.64
CA SER A 182 7.87 -9.12 -6.94
C SER A 182 8.55 -8.67 -5.65
N LEU A 183 9.88 -8.60 -5.64
CA LEU A 183 10.64 -8.13 -4.48
C LEU A 183 10.18 -6.72 -4.02
N GLN A 184 9.77 -5.87 -4.96
CA GLN A 184 9.18 -4.57 -4.68
C GLN A 184 7.80 -4.67 -3.99
N GLN A 185 6.93 -5.58 -4.45
CA GLN A 185 5.63 -5.82 -3.84
C GLN A 185 5.77 -6.41 -2.43
N GLU A 186 6.72 -7.32 -2.24
CA GLU A 186 7.04 -7.91 -0.94
C GLU A 186 7.54 -6.84 0.04
N ASN A 187 8.51 -6.01 -0.38
CA ASN A 187 9.02 -4.92 0.45
C ASN A 187 7.90 -3.95 0.85
N ARG A 188 7.02 -3.60 -0.08
CA ARG A 188 5.87 -2.74 0.21
C ARG A 188 4.92 -3.39 1.22
N LEU A 189 4.61 -4.67 1.07
CA LEU A 189 3.74 -5.40 2.02
C LEU A 189 4.37 -5.48 3.41
N LYS A 190 5.68 -5.76 3.50
CA LYS A 190 6.43 -5.74 4.77
C LYS A 190 6.36 -4.38 5.44
N GLN A 191 6.59 -3.30 4.69
CA GLN A 191 6.49 -1.93 5.20
C GLN A 191 5.07 -1.57 5.69
N MET A 192 4.03 -2.12 5.06
CA MET A 192 2.63 -1.93 5.49
C MET A 192 2.28 -2.77 6.74
N GLY A 193 3.19 -3.65 7.20
CA GLY A 193 2.86 -4.63 8.24
C GLY A 193 1.86 -5.69 7.76
N ALA A 194 1.69 -5.87 6.44
CA ALA A 194 0.73 -6.81 5.89
C ALA A 194 1.13 -8.24 6.26
N THR A 195 0.18 -8.97 6.85
CA THR A 195 0.36 -10.38 7.18
C THR A 195 -0.20 -11.23 6.05
N VAL A 196 0.64 -12.02 5.38
CA VAL A 196 0.18 -12.92 4.30
C VAL A 196 -0.60 -14.07 4.94
N ARG A 197 -1.94 -13.99 4.91
CA ARG A 197 -2.79 -15.12 5.31
C ARG A 197 -2.77 -16.15 4.18
N ASN A 198 -2.62 -17.43 4.56
CA ASN A 198 -2.48 -18.57 3.64
C ASN A 198 -1.14 -18.60 2.87
N ALA A 199 -0.04 -18.31 3.58
CA ALA A 199 1.33 -18.28 3.03
C ALA A 199 1.90 -19.66 2.66
N GLY A 200 1.14 -20.76 2.70
CA GLY A 200 1.66 -22.11 2.49
C GLY A 200 2.47 -22.26 1.20
N SER A 201 1.92 -21.80 0.07
CA SER A 201 2.61 -21.86 -1.23
C SER A 201 3.80 -20.90 -1.34
N TYR A 202 3.75 -19.75 -0.64
CA TYR A 202 4.85 -18.79 -0.58
C TYR A 202 6.02 -19.35 0.25
N ILE A 203 5.74 -19.94 1.42
CA ILE A 203 6.72 -20.58 2.29
C ILE A 203 7.34 -21.82 1.63
N GLU A 204 6.53 -22.65 0.96
CA GLU A 204 7.03 -23.80 0.20
C GLU A 204 7.98 -23.35 -0.91
N ARG A 205 7.67 -22.27 -1.61
CA ARG A 205 8.57 -21.71 -2.64
C ARG A 205 9.84 -21.09 -2.06
N LEU A 206 9.77 -20.40 -0.91
CA LEU A 206 10.96 -19.90 -0.22
C LEU A 206 11.89 -21.06 0.17
N ARG A 207 11.35 -22.15 0.71
CA ARG A 207 12.12 -23.37 1.00
C ARG A 207 12.76 -23.96 -0.26
N MET A 208 12.01 -24.07 -1.36
CA MET A 208 12.58 -24.50 -2.65
C MET A 208 13.68 -23.58 -3.17
N SER A 209 13.62 -22.28 -2.85
CA SER A 209 14.67 -21.31 -3.20
C SER A 209 15.91 -21.49 -2.33
N GLU A 210 15.76 -21.67 -1.03
CA GLU A 210 16.86 -21.98 -0.10
C GLU A 210 17.57 -23.28 -0.48
N GLU A 211 16.81 -24.34 -0.79
CA GLU A 211 17.36 -25.63 -1.23
C GLU A 211 18.16 -25.48 -2.55
N ARG A 212 17.68 -24.65 -3.48
CA ARG A 212 18.40 -24.34 -4.72
C ARG A 212 19.67 -23.55 -4.45
N GLU A 213 19.63 -22.60 -3.51
CA GLU A 213 20.80 -21.80 -3.12
C GLU A 213 21.88 -22.68 -2.48
N ASP A 214 21.50 -23.57 -1.56
CA ASP A 214 22.42 -24.51 -0.91
C ASP A 214 23.01 -25.51 -1.91
N LEU A 215 22.21 -25.99 -2.87
CA LEU A 215 22.72 -26.81 -3.96
C LEU A 215 23.74 -26.04 -4.82
N ALA A 216 23.44 -24.79 -5.16
CA ALA A 216 24.34 -23.94 -5.93
C ALA A 216 25.66 -23.68 -5.17
N LYS A 217 25.59 -23.38 -3.86
CA LYS A 217 26.77 -23.21 -3.00
C LYS A 217 27.63 -24.48 -2.95
N ASN A 218 27.00 -25.64 -2.81
CA ASN A 218 27.70 -26.93 -2.80
C ASN A 218 28.37 -27.26 -4.14
N VAL A 219 27.74 -26.88 -5.26
CA VAL A 219 28.33 -27.04 -6.60
C VAL A 219 29.48 -26.07 -6.81
N MET A 220 29.30 -24.80 -6.48
CA MET A 220 30.34 -23.77 -6.59
C MET A 220 31.55 -24.06 -5.68
N GLY A 221 31.33 -24.62 -4.49
CA GLY A 221 32.40 -25.05 -3.60
C GLY A 221 33.28 -26.18 -4.15
N LYS A 222 32.82 -26.90 -5.17
CA LYS A 222 33.57 -27.98 -5.85
C LYS A 222 34.27 -27.52 -7.14
N MET A 223 34.04 -26.29 -7.58
CA MET A 223 34.63 -25.74 -8.81
C MET A 223 36.07 -25.26 -8.58
N SER A 224 36.90 -25.29 -9.62
CA SER A 224 38.22 -24.66 -9.58
C SER A 224 38.10 -23.13 -9.58
N VAL A 225 39.20 -22.45 -9.25
CA VAL A 225 39.26 -20.98 -9.27
C VAL A 225 39.01 -20.44 -10.68
N GLU A 226 39.54 -21.08 -11.73
CA GLU A 226 39.25 -20.66 -13.11
C GLU A 226 37.77 -20.81 -13.46
N GLN A 227 37.16 -21.94 -13.09
CA GLN A 227 35.73 -22.19 -13.34
C GLN A 227 34.82 -21.19 -12.61
N LEU A 228 35.17 -20.81 -11.37
CA LEU A 228 34.45 -19.78 -10.63
C LEU A 228 34.61 -18.40 -11.27
N SER A 229 35.80 -18.08 -11.77
CA SER A 229 36.07 -16.84 -12.49
C SER A 229 35.26 -16.74 -13.79
N ASP A 230 35.20 -17.82 -14.57
CA ASP A 230 34.38 -17.89 -15.78
C ASP A 230 32.89 -17.77 -15.48
N LEU A 231 32.41 -18.45 -14.43
CA LEU A 231 31.03 -18.38 -13.98
C LEU A 231 30.65 -16.96 -13.53
N LEU A 232 31.52 -16.29 -12.77
CA LEU A 232 31.32 -14.92 -12.34
C LEU A 232 31.25 -13.96 -13.54
N SER A 233 32.14 -14.14 -14.52
CA SER A 233 32.18 -13.34 -15.75
C SER A 233 30.91 -13.51 -16.56
N PHE A 234 30.41 -14.75 -16.65
CA PHE A 234 29.14 -15.05 -17.30
C PHE A 234 27.95 -14.38 -16.60
N TYR A 235 27.85 -14.45 -15.27
CA TYR A 235 26.76 -13.79 -14.55
C TYR A 235 26.84 -12.26 -14.61
N HIS A 236 28.03 -11.67 -14.63
CA HIS A 236 28.18 -10.24 -14.88
C HIS A 236 27.69 -9.83 -16.28
N MET A 237 28.07 -10.59 -17.31
CA MET A 237 27.59 -10.36 -18.68
C MET A 237 26.07 -10.46 -18.75
N MET A 238 25.49 -11.49 -18.13
CA MET A 238 24.03 -11.65 -18.05
C MET A 238 23.37 -10.51 -17.29
N GLY A 239 23.99 -10.02 -16.21
CA GLY A 239 23.53 -8.85 -15.47
C GLY A 239 23.48 -7.60 -16.34
N GLN A 240 24.54 -7.32 -17.10
CA GLN A 240 24.60 -6.19 -18.03
C GLN A 240 23.54 -6.29 -19.13
N ILE A 241 23.41 -7.46 -19.78
CA ILE A 241 22.38 -7.69 -20.82
C ILE A 241 20.98 -7.48 -20.24
N CYS A 242 20.72 -8.02 -19.05
CA CYS A 242 19.44 -7.84 -18.38
C CYS A 242 19.16 -6.36 -18.10
N SER A 243 20.13 -5.62 -17.54
CA SER A 243 20.01 -4.17 -17.31
C SER A 243 19.72 -3.41 -18.59
N GLU A 244 20.47 -3.67 -19.68
CA GLU A 244 20.23 -3.02 -20.96
C GLU A 244 18.84 -3.29 -21.53
N VAL A 245 18.36 -4.54 -21.46
CA VAL A 245 17.02 -4.90 -21.92
C VAL A 245 15.94 -4.25 -21.05
N LEU A 246 16.18 -4.17 -19.74
CA LEU A 246 15.25 -3.58 -18.79
C LEU A 246 15.16 -2.06 -19.00
N ASP A 247 16.30 -1.39 -19.18
CA ASP A 247 16.38 0.04 -19.53
C ASP A 247 15.73 0.32 -20.89
N ARG A 248 15.95 -0.53 -21.90
CA ARG A 248 15.26 -0.41 -23.19
C ARG A 248 13.75 -0.57 -23.07
N LYS A 249 13.27 -1.47 -22.22
CA LYS A 249 11.81 -1.61 -21.97
C LYS A 249 11.26 -0.40 -21.24
N LEU A 250 11.97 0.12 -20.24
CA LEU A 250 11.58 1.34 -19.53
C LEU A 250 11.57 2.56 -20.45
N ASN A 251 12.60 2.73 -21.29
CA ASN A 251 12.73 3.85 -22.23
C ASN A 251 11.84 3.69 -23.48
N GLY A 252 11.54 2.47 -23.91
CA GLY A 252 10.59 2.19 -24.98
C GLY A 252 9.15 2.53 -24.60
N ILE A 253 8.82 2.45 -23.30
CA ILE A 253 7.55 2.98 -22.76
C ILE A 253 7.52 4.51 -22.82
N VAL A 254 8.68 5.18 -22.74
CA VAL A 254 8.80 6.65 -22.80
C VAL A 254 8.80 7.17 -24.25
N HIS A 255 9.44 6.49 -25.20
CA HIS A 255 9.56 6.93 -26.60
C HIS A 255 8.43 6.46 -27.54
N GLY A 256 7.59 5.50 -27.14
CA GLY A 256 6.38 5.10 -27.89
C GLY A 256 5.24 6.12 -27.87
N ILE A 257 5.44 7.29 -27.24
CA ILE A 257 4.47 8.38 -27.12
C ILE A 257 4.65 9.42 -28.26
N GLY A 258 5.67 9.28 -29.10
CA GLY A 258 6.08 10.29 -30.09
C GLY A 258 6.02 9.90 -31.57
N SER A 259 5.17 8.96 -32.00
CA SER A 259 4.93 8.69 -33.44
C SER A 259 3.51 8.23 -33.72
#